data_AF-A0AAP4FR86-F1
#
_entry.id   AF-A0AAP4FR86-F1
#
_cell.length_a   1.000
_cell.length_b   1.000
_cell.length_c   1.000
_cell.angle_alpha   90.00
_cell.angle_beta   90.00
_cell.angle_gamma   90.00
#
_symmetry.space_group_name_H-M   'P 1'
#
loop_
_entity.id
_entity.type
_entity.pdbx_description
1 polymer ?
#
loop_
_entity_poly.entity_id
_entity_poly.type
_entity_poly.pdbx_seq_one_letter_code
_entity_poly.pdbx_strand_id
1 'polypeptide(L)'
;MKRFLAVSLAALMLLAGCSTDISEYQGKTPKLDIFRYFQGQTEAFGMVQDRSGKQLRRFHVALNGQVQADTLTLSEQFVYDDGEKQQRVWHIRRVSADRYEGRAGDIEGVATGQAAGNAFNWRYSMNVKADGKTWLLHFDDWMYLQDDTHLFNKTAMTKFGFNVGTVTLFFTRKDSKGATP
;
A
#
# COMPACT_ATOMS: atom_id res chain seq x y z
N MET A 1 -43.52 -7.50 -16.74
CA MET A 1 -42.97 -7.45 -15.37
C MET A 1 -42.07 -8.65 -15.03
N LYS A 2 -42.53 -9.90 -15.14
CA LYS A 2 -41.70 -11.10 -14.83
C LYS A 2 -40.39 -11.23 -15.64
N ARG A 3 -40.38 -10.80 -16.91
CA ARG A 3 -39.16 -10.80 -17.75
C ARG A 3 -38.13 -9.73 -17.37
N PHE A 4 -38.58 -8.56 -16.91
CA PHE A 4 -37.69 -7.48 -16.43
C PHE A 4 -37.07 -7.82 -15.07
N LEU A 5 -37.80 -8.54 -14.21
CA LEU A 5 -37.30 -9.03 -12.91
C LEU A 5 -36.23 -10.13 -13.06
N ALA A 6 -36.34 -10.98 -14.09
CA ALA A 6 -35.36 -12.02 -14.38
C ALA A 6 -34.03 -11.44 -14.93
N VAL A 7 -34.09 -10.39 -15.75
CA VAL A 7 -32.90 -9.70 -16.29
C VAL A 7 -32.16 -8.94 -15.18
N SER A 8 -32.89 -8.33 -14.25
CA SER A 8 -32.28 -7.63 -13.10
C SER A 8 -31.65 -8.61 -12.10
N LEU A 9 -32.23 -9.80 -11.89
CA LEU A 9 -31.64 -10.83 -11.03
C LEU A 9 -30.38 -11.48 -11.66
N ALA A 10 -30.35 -11.66 -12.98
CA ALA A 10 -29.17 -12.14 -13.71
C ALA A 10 -28.03 -11.10 -13.74
N ALA A 11 -28.36 -9.80 -13.80
CA ALA A 11 -27.38 -8.72 -13.71
C ALA A 11 -26.76 -8.59 -12.30
N LEU A 12 -27.50 -8.92 -11.23
CA LEU A 12 -26.96 -8.94 -9.86
C LEU A 12 -26.00 -10.12 -9.60
N MET A 13 -26.16 -11.26 -10.28
CA MET A 13 -25.26 -12.42 -10.12
C MET A 13 -23.90 -12.26 -10.83
N LEU A 14 -23.79 -11.33 -11.78
CA LEU A 14 -22.54 -11.02 -12.48
C LEU A 14 -21.61 -10.06 -11.71
N LEU A 15 -22.03 -9.60 -10.52
CA LEU A 15 -21.24 -8.73 -9.65
C LEU A 15 -20.51 -9.50 -8.53
N ALA A 16 -20.39 -10.82 -8.63
CA ALA A 16 -19.45 -11.58 -7.82
C ALA A 16 -18.01 -11.23 -8.25
N GLY A 17 -17.53 -10.06 -7.85
CA GLY A 17 -16.14 -9.66 -8.02
C GLY A 17 -15.27 -10.60 -7.19
N CYS A 18 -14.43 -11.39 -7.85
CA CYS A 18 -13.37 -12.12 -7.17
C CYS A 18 -12.45 -11.11 -6.49
N SER A 19 -12.45 -11.10 -5.16
CA SER A 19 -11.39 -10.46 -4.38
C SER A 19 -10.20 -11.41 -4.38
N THR A 20 -9.00 -10.91 -4.69
CA THR A 20 -7.76 -11.69 -4.62
C THR A 20 -7.41 -11.99 -3.16
N ASP A 21 -7.19 -13.26 -2.85
CA ASP A 21 -6.73 -13.67 -1.53
C ASP A 21 -5.19 -13.71 -1.49
N ILE A 22 -4.61 -13.25 -0.38
CA ILE A 22 -3.14 -13.23 -0.21
C ILE A 22 -2.54 -14.64 -0.29
N SER A 23 -3.27 -15.68 0.09
CA SER A 23 -2.80 -17.07 0.01
C SER A 23 -2.52 -17.55 -1.41
N GLU A 24 -3.10 -16.92 -2.44
CA GLU A 24 -2.82 -17.24 -3.85
C GLU A 24 -1.35 -17.01 -4.23
N TYR A 25 -0.61 -16.21 -3.44
CA TYR A 25 0.80 -15.91 -3.66
C TYR A 25 1.77 -16.84 -2.91
N GLN A 26 1.31 -17.78 -2.07
CA GLN A 26 2.20 -18.59 -1.20
C GLN A 26 3.35 -19.30 -1.95
N GLY A 27 3.12 -19.73 -3.18
CA GLY A 27 4.12 -20.41 -4.03
C GLY A 27 4.97 -19.47 -4.89
N LYS A 28 4.81 -18.15 -4.79
CA LYS A 28 5.52 -17.18 -5.63
C LYS A 28 6.87 -16.79 -5.02
N THR A 29 7.84 -16.54 -5.89
CA THR A 29 9.21 -16.13 -5.55
C THR A 29 9.59 -14.88 -6.35
N PRO A 30 10.53 -14.04 -5.87
CA PRO A 30 11.23 -14.12 -4.58
C PRO A 30 10.29 -13.90 -3.37
N LYS A 31 10.66 -14.41 -2.19
CA LYS A 31 9.85 -14.18 -0.99
C LYS A 31 10.06 -12.76 -0.45
N LEU A 32 8.98 -12.04 -0.20
CA LEU A 32 9.00 -10.71 0.39
C LEU A 32 9.03 -10.82 1.92
N ASP A 33 10.12 -10.36 2.53
CA ASP A 33 10.19 -10.03 3.95
C ASP A 33 10.32 -8.51 4.08
N ILE A 34 9.25 -7.86 4.53
CA ILE A 34 9.20 -6.40 4.64
C ILE A 34 10.24 -5.84 5.61
N PHE A 35 10.65 -6.62 6.63
CA PHE A 35 11.67 -6.18 7.59
C PHE A 35 13.02 -6.08 6.89
N ARG A 36 13.38 -7.10 6.12
CA ARG A 36 14.62 -7.10 5.33
C ARG A 36 14.56 -6.08 4.21
N TYR A 37 13.44 -5.97 3.50
CA TYR A 37 13.32 -5.08 2.34
C TYR A 37 13.47 -3.61 2.72
N PHE A 38 12.77 -3.18 3.78
CA PHE A 38 12.77 -1.79 4.22
C PHE A 38 13.85 -1.46 5.26
N GLN A 39 14.70 -2.41 5.67
CA GLN A 39 15.84 -2.11 6.54
C GLN A 39 16.87 -1.27 5.79
N GLY A 40 17.25 -0.13 6.37
CA GLY A 40 18.15 0.84 5.74
C GLY A 40 17.42 1.77 4.79
N GLN A 41 18.09 2.17 3.70
CA GLN A 41 17.58 3.17 2.77
C GLN A 41 16.78 2.56 1.63
N THR A 42 15.60 3.12 1.39
CA THR A 42 14.75 2.83 0.23
C THR A 42 14.27 4.16 -0.35
N GLU A 43 14.11 4.22 -1.67
CA GLU A 43 13.42 5.34 -2.32
C GLU A 43 12.22 4.82 -3.09
N ALA A 44 11.21 5.65 -3.29
CA ALA A 44 10.15 5.36 -4.22
C ALA A 44 9.67 6.60 -4.97
N PHE A 45 9.15 6.33 -6.17
CA PHE A 45 8.41 7.29 -6.97
C PHE A 45 6.97 6.83 -7.03
N GLY A 46 6.05 7.75 -6.80
CA GLY A 46 4.64 7.43 -6.76
C GLY A 46 3.75 8.48 -7.38
N MET A 47 2.50 8.07 -7.60
CA MET A 47 1.44 8.94 -8.10
C MET A 47 0.11 8.63 -7.44
N VAL A 48 -0.72 9.66 -7.32
CA VAL A 48 -2.11 9.58 -6.90
C VAL A 48 -2.98 9.78 -8.13
N GLN A 49 -3.94 8.88 -8.34
CA GLN A 49 -4.91 8.97 -9.44
C GLN A 49 -6.34 8.98 -8.89
N ASP A 50 -7.23 9.71 -9.57
CA ASP A 50 -8.67 9.63 -9.29
C ASP A 50 -9.30 8.36 -9.89
N ARG A 51 -10.60 8.16 -9.64
CA ARG A 51 -11.37 7.04 -10.19
C ARG A 51 -11.43 6.96 -11.72
N SER A 52 -11.12 8.06 -12.42
CA SER A 52 -11.05 8.10 -13.89
C SER A 52 -9.66 7.73 -14.42
N GLY A 53 -8.66 7.57 -13.54
CA GLY A 53 -7.27 7.34 -13.87
C GLY A 53 -6.47 8.63 -14.10
N LYS A 54 -7.07 9.80 -13.91
CA LYS A 54 -6.37 11.08 -14.04
C LYS A 54 -5.34 11.20 -12.91
N GLN A 55 -4.08 11.44 -13.27
CA GLN A 55 -3.04 11.75 -12.29
C GLN A 55 -3.33 13.09 -11.64
N LEU A 56 -3.53 13.07 -10.32
CA LEU A 56 -3.79 14.25 -9.51
C LEU A 56 -2.48 14.84 -8.98
N ARG A 57 -1.58 13.97 -8.51
CA ARG A 57 -0.28 14.34 -7.92
C ARG A 57 0.75 13.26 -8.22
N ARG A 58 2.02 13.63 -8.19
CA ARG A 58 3.16 12.70 -8.17
C ARG A 58 4.11 13.09 -7.06
N PHE A 59 4.84 12.12 -6.54
CA PHE A 59 5.71 12.34 -5.40
C PHE A 59 6.94 11.44 -5.43
N HIS A 60 7.98 11.91 -4.78
CA HIS A 60 9.13 11.12 -4.38
C HIS A 60 9.06 10.88 -2.87
N VAL A 61 9.43 9.69 -2.42
CA VAL A 61 9.55 9.37 -1.00
C VAL A 61 10.89 8.74 -0.70
N ALA A 62 11.61 9.31 0.27
CA ALA A 62 12.79 8.70 0.86
C ALA A 62 12.38 7.98 2.15
N LEU A 63 12.79 6.72 2.28
CA LEU A 63 12.51 5.90 3.44
C LEU A 63 13.80 5.49 4.13
N ASN A 64 13.75 5.42 5.46
CA ASN A 64 14.80 4.81 6.27
C ASN A 64 14.18 3.91 7.34
N GLY A 65 14.41 2.60 7.24
CA GLY A 65 13.91 1.63 8.19
C GLY A 65 14.96 1.17 9.18
N GLN A 66 14.54 1.02 10.44
CA GLN A 66 15.33 0.45 11.52
C GLN A 66 14.58 -0.74 12.13
N VAL A 67 15.25 -1.88 12.20
CA VAL A 67 14.70 -3.08 12.80
C VAL A 67 15.29 -3.26 14.19
N GLN A 68 14.42 -3.38 15.19
CA GLN A 68 14.77 -3.71 16.57
C GLN A 68 13.85 -4.82 17.06
N ALA A 69 14.43 -6.01 17.28
CA ALA A 69 13.67 -7.23 17.59
C ALA A 69 12.51 -7.43 16.60
N ASP A 70 11.27 -7.45 17.11
CA ASP A 70 10.06 -7.68 16.31
C ASP A 70 9.43 -6.41 15.75
N THR A 71 10.11 -5.27 15.80
CA THR A 71 9.59 -3.98 15.32
C THR A 71 10.46 -3.38 14.23
N LEU A 72 9.84 -3.03 13.10
CA LEU A 72 10.38 -2.18 12.05
C LEU A 72 9.84 -0.75 12.27
N THR A 73 10.72 0.19 12.57
CA THR A 73 10.42 1.62 12.53
C THR A 73 10.78 2.16 11.15
N LEU A 74 9.80 2.59 10.37
CA LEU A 74 9.99 3.07 9.00
C LEU A 74 9.66 4.57 8.91
N SER A 75 10.69 5.39 8.75
CA SER A 75 10.56 6.83 8.56
C SER A 75 10.45 7.16 7.07
N GLU A 76 9.35 7.80 6.68
CA GLU A 76 9.01 8.16 5.32
C GLU A 76 9.00 9.68 5.17
N GLN A 77 9.66 10.19 4.13
CA GLN A 77 9.73 11.62 3.81
C GLN A 77 9.28 11.85 2.38
N PHE A 78 8.08 12.41 2.23
CA PHE A 78 7.44 12.67 0.94
C PHE A 78 7.75 14.09 0.46
N VAL A 79 8.00 14.21 -0.84
CA VAL A 79 8.06 15.47 -1.58
C VAL A 79 7.14 15.36 -2.78
N TYR A 80 6.08 16.16 -2.79
CA TYR A 80 5.11 16.21 -3.88
C TYR A 80 5.53 17.20 -4.96
N ASP A 81 4.93 17.07 -6.14
CA ASP A 81 5.22 17.90 -7.31
C ASP A 81 4.79 19.37 -7.17
N ASP A 82 3.88 19.67 -6.25
CA ASP A 82 3.51 21.03 -5.84
C ASP A 82 4.41 21.61 -4.73
N GLY A 83 5.42 20.86 -4.28
CA GLY A 83 6.36 21.27 -3.24
C GLY A 83 5.90 20.97 -1.81
N GLU A 84 4.71 20.40 -1.60
CA GLU A 84 4.28 19.93 -0.28
C GLU A 84 5.25 18.86 0.23
N LYS A 85 5.55 18.92 1.53
CA LYS A 85 6.36 17.93 2.23
C LYS A 85 5.54 17.28 3.34
N GLN A 86 5.60 15.96 3.40
CA GLN A 86 4.92 15.19 4.44
C GLN A 86 5.91 14.19 5.03
N GLN A 87 5.74 13.90 6.32
CA GLN A 87 6.48 12.84 7.00
C GLN A 87 5.50 11.86 7.62
N ARG A 88 5.88 10.58 7.62
CA ARG A 88 5.20 9.53 8.35
C ARG A 88 6.22 8.62 8.99
N VAL A 89 5.94 8.19 10.22
CA VAL A 89 6.79 7.22 10.93
C VAL A 89 5.93 6.05 11.32
N TRP A 90 6.10 4.93 10.63
CA TRP A 90 5.46 3.68 10.95
C TRP A 90 6.22 2.92 12.02
N HIS A 91 5.49 2.35 12.97
CA HIS A 91 5.98 1.32 13.89
C HIS A 91 5.24 0.03 13.55
N ILE A 92 5.93 -0.88 12.85
CA ILE A 92 5.38 -2.13 12.34
C ILE A 92 5.89 -3.28 13.19
N ARG A 93 4.99 -3.93 13.92
CA ARG A 93 5.30 -5.09 14.76
C ARG A 93 4.94 -6.39 14.03
N ARG A 94 5.85 -7.35 14.05
CA ARG A 94 5.57 -8.73 13.62
C ARG A 94 4.75 -9.43 14.70
N VAL A 95 3.58 -9.95 14.34
CA VAL A 95 2.68 -10.66 15.28
C VAL A 95 2.70 -12.17 15.10
N SER A 96 3.02 -12.63 13.90
CA SER A 96 3.32 -14.03 13.57
C SER A 96 4.30 -14.10 12.39
N ALA A 97 4.59 -15.29 11.89
CA ALA A 97 5.50 -15.49 10.76
C ALA A 97 5.12 -14.64 9.53
N ASP A 98 3.82 -14.49 9.27
CA ASP A 98 3.25 -13.87 8.07
C ASP A 98 2.33 -12.67 8.38
N ARG A 99 2.09 -12.32 9.66
CA ARG A 99 1.17 -11.24 10.05
C ARG A 99 1.87 -10.11 10.79
N TYR A 100 1.34 -8.92 10.57
CA TYR A 100 1.94 -7.68 11.04
C TYR A 100 0.87 -6.70 11.52
N GLU A 101 1.23 -5.85 12.47
CA GLU A 101 0.42 -4.72 12.95
C GLU A 101 1.22 -3.43 12.84
N GLY A 102 0.58 -2.33 12.49
CA GLY A 102 1.25 -1.04 12.31
C GLY A 102 0.52 0.11 12.97
N ARG A 103 1.32 1.10 13.42
CA ARG A 103 0.81 2.39 13.91
C ARG A 103 1.65 3.52 13.33
N ALA A 104 1.01 4.63 12.99
CA ALA A 104 1.64 5.90 12.65
C ALA A 104 0.70 7.05 13.08
N GLY A 105 1.23 8.27 13.17
CA GLY A 105 0.52 9.41 13.78
C GLY A 105 -0.76 9.84 13.07
N ASP A 106 -0.89 9.55 11.78
CA ASP A 106 -2.05 9.88 10.94
C ASP A 106 -2.99 8.70 10.68
N ILE A 107 -2.71 7.55 11.30
CA ILE A 107 -3.48 6.31 11.15
C ILE A 107 -4.54 6.21 12.23
N GLU A 108 -5.77 5.97 11.82
CA GLU A 108 -6.86 5.67 12.73
C GLU A 108 -6.85 4.18 13.10
N GLY A 109 -6.55 3.89 14.37
CA GLY A 109 -6.53 2.53 14.90
C GLY A 109 -5.21 1.80 14.68
N VAL A 110 -5.30 0.59 14.13
CA VAL A 110 -4.17 -0.32 13.88
C VAL A 110 -4.22 -0.76 12.42
N ALA A 111 -3.12 -0.59 11.72
CA ALA A 111 -2.93 -1.18 10.41
C ALA A 111 -2.65 -2.68 10.53
N THR A 112 -3.18 -3.49 9.61
CA THR A 112 -2.99 -4.94 9.61
C THR A 112 -2.35 -5.39 8.31
N GLY A 113 -1.37 -6.28 8.42
CA GLY A 113 -0.61 -6.80 7.28
C GLY A 113 -0.57 -8.31 7.22
N GLN A 114 -0.54 -8.85 6.00
CA GLN A 114 -0.24 -10.25 5.75
C GLN A 114 0.72 -10.43 4.56
N ALA A 115 1.73 -11.29 4.70
CA ALA A 115 2.69 -11.63 3.66
C ALA A 115 2.47 -13.06 3.14
N ALA A 116 2.62 -13.27 1.82
CA ALA A 116 2.67 -14.59 1.22
C ALA A 116 3.48 -14.56 -0.08
N GLY A 117 4.48 -15.45 -0.18
CA GLY A 117 5.39 -15.48 -1.34
C GLY A 117 6.01 -14.12 -1.60
N ASN A 118 5.83 -13.58 -2.80
CA ASN A 118 6.34 -12.27 -3.20
C ASN A 118 5.41 -11.09 -2.85
N ALA A 119 4.27 -11.35 -2.21
CA ALA A 119 3.24 -10.36 -1.96
C ALA A 119 3.10 -9.99 -0.48
N PHE A 120 2.72 -8.73 -0.23
CA PHE A 120 2.32 -8.22 1.08
C PHE A 120 1.07 -7.36 0.93
N ASN A 121 0.02 -7.67 1.69
CA ASN A 121 -1.20 -6.89 1.74
C ASN A 121 -1.27 -6.11 3.05
N TRP A 122 -1.46 -4.80 2.96
CA TRP A 122 -1.46 -3.88 4.09
C TRP A 122 -2.72 -3.04 4.10
N ARG A 123 -3.45 -3.05 5.22
CA ARG A 123 -4.75 -2.39 5.34
C ARG A 123 -4.77 -1.43 6.51
N TYR A 124 -5.24 -0.22 6.29
CA TYR A 124 -5.32 0.82 7.31
C TYR A 124 -6.35 1.88 6.96
N SER A 125 -6.64 2.75 7.92
CA SER A 125 -7.49 3.93 7.71
C SER A 125 -6.73 5.18 8.11
N MET A 126 -6.85 6.26 7.35
CA MET A 126 -6.20 7.53 7.68
C MET A 126 -7.04 8.73 7.26
N ASN A 127 -6.80 9.84 7.94
CA ASN A 127 -7.41 11.12 7.61
C ASN A 127 -6.63 11.82 6.51
N VAL A 128 -7.22 11.92 5.32
CA VAL A 128 -6.64 12.59 4.16
C VAL A 128 -7.22 14.00 4.03
N LYS A 129 -6.35 15.00 3.96
CA LYS A 129 -6.74 16.39 3.71
C LYS A 129 -6.77 16.64 2.20
N ALA A 130 -7.92 17.03 1.69
CA ALA A 130 -8.11 17.40 0.29
C ALA A 130 -9.21 18.46 0.17
N ASP A 131 -8.96 19.50 -0.64
CA ASP A 131 -9.89 20.60 -0.89
C ASP A 131 -10.42 21.27 0.40
N GLY A 132 -9.53 21.47 1.39
CA GLY A 132 -9.89 22.07 2.69
C GLY A 132 -10.76 21.19 3.60
N LYS A 133 -11.04 19.94 3.19
CA LYS A 133 -11.79 18.96 3.97
C LYS A 133 -10.89 17.81 4.41
N THR A 134 -11.24 17.19 5.53
CA THR A 134 -10.58 15.97 6.01
C THR A 134 -11.51 14.80 5.78
N TRP A 135 -10.98 13.75 5.14
CA TRP A 135 -11.72 12.55 4.79
C TRP A 135 -11.06 11.34 5.42
N LEU A 136 -11.80 10.60 6.25
CA LEU A 136 -11.38 9.27 6.67
C LEU A 136 -11.51 8.32 5.47
N LEU A 137 -10.38 7.86 4.94
CA LEU A 137 -10.30 6.92 3.84
C LEU A 137 -9.70 5.59 4.32
N HIS A 138 -10.12 4.50 3.69
CA HIS A 138 -9.55 3.17 3.91
C HIS A 138 -8.60 2.83 2.76
N PHE A 139 -7.44 2.32 3.11
CA PHE A 139 -6.34 1.98 2.21
C PHE A 139 -6.18 0.45 2.19
N ASP A 140 -6.12 -0.11 0.99
CA ASP A 140 -5.80 -1.52 0.73
C ASP A 140 -4.59 -1.57 -0.21
N ASP A 141 -3.42 -1.71 0.40
CA ASP A 141 -2.11 -1.70 -0.25
C ASP A 141 -1.69 -3.12 -0.60
N TRP A 142 -1.31 -3.31 -1.85
CA TRP A 142 -0.71 -4.54 -2.33
C TRP A 142 0.70 -4.28 -2.81
N MET A 143 1.67 -4.88 -2.13
CA MET A 143 3.08 -4.82 -2.50
C MET A 143 3.50 -6.13 -3.16
N TYR A 144 4.26 -6.05 -4.25
CA TYR A 144 4.71 -7.19 -5.04
C TYR A 144 6.20 -7.08 -5.35
N LEU A 145 7.01 -7.93 -4.72
CA LEU A 145 8.45 -7.95 -4.93
C LEU A 145 8.74 -8.48 -6.33
N GLN A 146 9.53 -7.73 -7.10
CA GLN A 146 9.90 -8.07 -8.47
C GLN A 146 11.25 -8.79 -8.50
N ASP A 147 12.22 -8.26 -7.75
CA ASP A 147 13.57 -8.79 -7.60
C ASP A 147 14.14 -8.39 -6.24
N ASP A 148 15.46 -8.47 -6.05
CA ASP A 148 16.10 -8.18 -4.77
C ASP A 148 15.98 -6.73 -4.29
N THR A 149 15.72 -5.77 -5.20
CA THR A 149 15.71 -4.33 -4.90
C THR A 149 14.42 -3.63 -5.32
N HIS A 150 13.65 -4.14 -6.27
CA HIS A 150 12.46 -3.49 -6.81
C HIS A 150 11.16 -4.08 -6.26
N LEU A 151 10.27 -3.21 -5.78
CA LEU A 151 8.98 -3.56 -5.19
C LEU A 151 7.89 -2.62 -5.76
N PHE A 152 6.87 -3.19 -6.37
CA PHE A 152 5.67 -2.42 -6.72
C PHE A 152 4.74 -2.33 -5.52
N ASN A 153 4.04 -1.21 -5.37
CA ASN A 153 2.89 -1.07 -4.51
C ASN A 153 1.72 -0.47 -5.29
N LYS A 154 0.54 -1.06 -5.10
CA LYS A 154 -0.72 -0.57 -5.63
C LYS A 154 -1.73 -0.49 -4.49
N THR A 155 -2.26 0.70 -4.29
CA THR A 155 -3.19 1.03 -3.22
C THR A 155 -4.54 1.38 -3.81
N ALA A 156 -5.60 0.75 -3.30
CA ALA A 156 -6.95 1.24 -3.49
C ALA A 156 -7.35 2.12 -2.30
N MET A 157 -7.83 3.34 -2.57
CA MET A 157 -8.44 4.20 -1.55
C MET A 157 -9.95 4.12 -1.66
N THR A 158 -10.64 3.88 -0.54
CA THR A 158 -12.09 3.79 -0.50
C THR A 158 -12.72 4.68 0.55
N LYS A 159 -13.94 5.15 0.26
CA LYS A 159 -14.84 5.84 1.20
C LYS A 159 -16.21 5.20 1.13
N PHE A 160 -16.76 4.79 2.27
CA PHE A 160 -18.08 4.14 2.33
C PHE A 160 -18.22 2.94 1.38
N GLY A 161 -17.12 2.19 1.15
CA GLY A 161 -17.09 1.03 0.25
C GLY A 161 -16.87 1.37 -1.24
N PHE A 162 -16.82 2.64 -1.62
CA PHE A 162 -16.58 3.05 -3.01
C PHE A 162 -15.12 3.47 -3.22
N ASN A 163 -14.52 3.01 -4.32
CA ASN A 163 -13.21 3.47 -4.73
C ASN A 163 -13.26 4.97 -5.06
N VAL A 164 -12.36 5.73 -4.44
CA VAL A 164 -12.22 7.19 -4.66
C VAL A 164 -10.93 7.55 -5.38
N GLY A 165 -10.00 6.61 -5.49
CA GLY A 165 -8.75 6.78 -6.21
C GLY A 165 -7.79 5.63 -5.94
N THR A 166 -6.60 5.76 -6.52
CA THR A 166 -5.51 4.81 -6.35
C THR A 166 -4.20 5.54 -6.06
N VAL A 167 -3.32 4.87 -5.33
CA VAL A 167 -1.93 5.28 -5.21
C VAL A 167 -1.07 4.16 -5.80
N THR A 168 -0.08 4.51 -6.60
CA THR A 168 0.89 3.54 -7.13
C THR A 168 2.28 4.03 -6.79
N LEU A 169 3.11 3.16 -6.22
CA LEU A 169 4.50 3.43 -5.90
C LEU A 169 5.39 2.35 -6.51
N PHE A 170 6.58 2.76 -6.90
CA PHE A 170 7.67 1.86 -7.25
C PHE A 170 8.85 2.14 -6.33
N PHE A 171 9.18 1.17 -5.49
CA PHE A 171 10.28 1.24 -4.54
C PHE A 171 11.54 0.62 -5.13
N THR A 172 12.67 1.24 -4.82
CA THR A 172 14.01 0.73 -5.07
C THR A 172 14.79 0.77 -3.75
N ARG A 173 15.23 -0.41 -3.27
CA ARG A 173 16.16 -0.48 -2.15
C ARG A 173 17.52 0.04 -2.61
N LYS A 174 18.12 0.95 -1.84
CA LYS A 174 19.49 1.39 -2.06
C LYS A 174 20.42 0.35 -1.44
N ASP A 175 20.88 -0.59 -2.26
CA ASP A 175 21.92 -1.51 -1.82
C ASP A 175 23.18 -0.69 -1.49
N SER A 176 23.81 -0.99 -0.36
CA SER A 176 25.14 -0.47 0.00
C SER A 176 26.26 -1.00 -0.91
N LYS A 177 25.92 -1.62 -2.04
CA LYS A 177 26.81 -2.13 -3.07
C LYS A 177 26.31 -1.65 -4.44
N GLY A 178 26.89 -0.57 -4.94
CA GLY A 178 26.75 -0.19 -6.35
C GLY A 178 26.12 1.17 -6.64
N ALA A 179 26.34 2.19 -5.82
CA ALA A 179 26.49 3.53 -6.37
C ALA A 179 27.93 3.65 -6.88
N THR A 180 28.18 3.18 -8.10
CA THR A 180 29.39 3.57 -8.83
C THR A 180 29.00 4.76 -9.71
N PRO A 181 29.74 5.88 -9.68
CA PRO A 181 29.44 7.09 -10.45
C PRO A 181 29.40 6.87 -11.96
#